data_AF-K1ZZH0-F1
#
_entry.id   AF-K1ZZH0-F1
#
_cell.length_a   1.000
_cell.length_b   1.000
_cell.length_c   1.000
_cell.angle_alpha   90.00
_cell.angle_beta   90.00
_cell.angle_gamma   90.00
#
_symmetry.space_group_name_H-M   'P 1'
#
loop_
_entity.id
_entity.type
_entity.pdbx_description
1 polymer ?
#
loop_
_entity_poly.entity_id
_entity_poly.type
_entity_poly.pdbx_seq_one_letter_code
_entity_poly.pdbx_strand_id
1 'polypeptide(L)' 'MQVNTELGTATALITHNAAIRKIAHRVVYMADGLIQREEINATRIPPSEVTW' A
#
# COMPACT_ATOMS: atom_id res chain seq x y z
N MET A 1 2.02 6.81 7.17
CA MET A 1 1.97 8.07 6.40
C MET A 1 1.31 9.13 7.26
N GLN A 2 1.96 10.28 7.44
CA GLN A 2 1.45 11.37 8.28
C GLN A 2 0.08 11.86 7.78
N VAL A 3 -0.08 12.00 6.46
CA VAL A 3 -1.30 12.54 5.84
C VAL A 3 -2.60 11.81 6.24
N ASN A 4 -2.61 10.47 6.28
CA ASN A 4 -3.79 9.71 6.72
C ASN A 4 -4.06 9.85 8.21
N THR A 5 -3.00 9.97 9.00
CA THR A 5 -3.10 10.02 10.46
C THR A 5 -3.57 11.40 10.91
N GLU A 6 -3.16 12.44 10.18
CA GLU A 6 -3.48 13.84 10.47
C GLU A 6 -4.84 14.27 9.91
N LEU A 7 -5.23 13.76 8.73
CA LEU A 7 -6.46 14.18 8.05
C LEU A 7 -7.63 13.21 8.27
N GLY A 8 -7.39 12.03 8.83
CA GLY A 8 -8.40 10.97 8.99
C GLY A 8 -8.93 10.42 7.66
N THR A 9 -8.27 10.72 6.54
CA THR A 9 -8.69 10.31 5.21
C THR A 9 -8.08 8.98 4.80
N ALA A 10 -8.79 8.25 3.93
CA ALA A 10 -8.22 7.09 3.24
C ALA A 10 -7.31 7.55 2.10
N THR A 11 -6.16 6.89 1.94
CA THR A 11 -5.22 7.14 0.83
C THR A 11 -5.05 5.86 0.05
N ALA A 12 -5.26 5.94 -1.25
CA ALA A 12 -4.99 4.88 -2.20
C ALA A 12 -3.74 5.24 -3.02
N LEU A 13 -2.82 4.28 -3.14
CA LEU A 13 -1.62 4.41 -3.97
C LEU A 13 -1.65 3.33 -5.04
N ILE A 14 -1.54 3.74 -6.30
CA ILE A 14 -1.49 2.83 -7.44
C ILE A 14 -0.03 2.77 -7.90
N THR A 15 0.56 1.58 -7.87
CA THR A 15 1.97 1.38 -8.21
C THR A 15 2.20 -0.01 -8.79
N HIS A 16 3.18 -0.11 -9.69
CA HIS A 16 3.72 -1.37 -10.17
C HIS A 16 5.00 -1.77 -9.40
N ASN A 17 5.54 -0.88 -8.54
CA ASN A 17 6.69 -1.20 -7.68
C ASN A 17 6.21 -1.98 -6.44
N ALA A 18 6.49 -3.28 -6.43
CA ALA A 18 6.08 -4.18 -5.36
C ALA A 18 6.73 -3.85 -4.00
N ALA A 19 7.86 -3.13 -3.94
CA ALA A 19 8.50 -2.76 -2.68
C ALA A 19 7.65 -1.77 -1.88
N ILE A 20 6.97 -0.84 -2.58
CA ILE A 20 6.09 0.17 -1.98
C ILE A 20 4.93 -0.49 -1.23
N ARG A 21 4.48 -1.68 -1.64
CA ARG A 21 3.36 -2.39 -0.99
C ARG A 21 3.57 -2.56 0.52
N LYS A 22 4.83 -2.63 1.00
CA LYS A 22 5.19 -2.83 2.40
C LYS A 22 4.82 -1.65 3.31
N ILE A 23 4.51 -0.47 2.76
CA ILE A 23 4.07 0.70 3.54
C ILE A 23 2.54 0.74 3.72
N ALA A 24 1.80 0.03 2.86
CA ALA A 24 0.35 0.09 2.81
C ALA A 24 -0.29 -0.75 3.93
N HIS A 25 -1.50 -0.38 4.35
CA HIS A 25 -2.30 -1.20 5.27
C HIS A 25 -2.86 -2.45 4.58
N ARG A 26 -3.38 -2.25 3.37
CA ARG A 26 -3.97 -3.27 2.51
C ARG A 26 -3.40 -3.13 1.11
N VAL A 27 -3.18 -4.24 0.43
CA VAL A 27 -2.68 -4.31 -0.93
C VAL A 27 -3.71 -5.05 -1.76
N VAL A 28 -4.22 -4.40 -2.80
CA VAL A 28 -5.15 -4.99 -3.77
C VAL A 28 -4.38 -5.21 -5.06
N TYR A 29 -4.37 -6.45 -5.55
CA TYR A 29 -3.72 -6.80 -6.80
C TYR A 29 -4.79 -6.84 -7.89
N MET A 30 -4.60 -6.01 -8.92
CA MET A 30 -5.50 -5.97 -10.07
C MET A 30 -4.81 -6.54 -11.30
N ALA A 31 -5.52 -7.37 -12.04
CA ALA A 31 -5.11 -7.88 -13.35
C ALA A 31 -6.35 -8.17 -14.19
N ASP A 32 -6.28 -7.96 -15.50
CA ASP A 32 -7.36 -8.21 -16.46
C ASP A 32 -8.71 -7.56 -16.08
N GLY A 33 -8.66 -6.36 -15.48
CA GLY A 33 -9.85 -5.63 -15.02
C GLY A 33 -10.50 -6.20 -13.75
N LEU A 34 -9.89 -7.21 -13.11
CA LEU A 34 -10.40 -7.89 -11.93
C LEU A 34 -9.46 -7.71 -10.72
N ILE A 35 -10.03 -7.79 -9.51
CA ILE A 35 -9.24 -7.96 -8.29
C ILE A 35 -8.85 -9.43 -8.19
N GLN A 36 -7.57 -9.75 -8.36
CA GLN A 36 -7.08 -11.12 -8.26
C GLN A 36 -6.89 -11.56 -6.81
N ARG A 37 -6.36 -10.68 -5.96
CA ARG A 37 -6.13 -10.98 -4.54
C ARG A 37 -6.04 -9.72 -3.69
N GLU A 38 -6.21 -9.92 -2.40
CA GLU A 38 -6.02 -8.91 -1.38
C GLU A 38 -5.08 -9.43 -0.29
N GLU A 39 -4.19 -8.57 0.20
CA GLU A 39 -3.31 -8.84 1.33
C GLU A 39 -3.40 -7.72 2.37
N ILE A 40 -3.49 -8.10 3.64
CA ILE A 40 -3.35 -7.16 4.77
C ILE A 40 -1.94 -7.32 5.32
N ASN A 41 -1.18 -6.22 5.37
CA ASN A 41 0.18 -6.27 5.92
C ASN A 41 0.12 -6.34 7.45
N ALA A 42 0.52 -7.48 8.02
CA ALA A 42 0.66 -7.64 9.48
C ALA A 42 1.73 -6.71 10.07
N THR A 43 2.79 -6.43 9.29
CA THR A 43 3.85 -5.48 9.66
C THR A 43 4.14 -4.58 8.47
N ARG A 44 4.21 -3.28 8.72
CA ARG A 44 4.49 -2.25 7.72
C ARG A 44 5.83 -1.60 7.99
N ILE A 45 6.53 -1.19 6.94
CA ILE A 45 7.79 -0.44 7.07
C ILE A 45 7.53 1.06 6.86
N PRO A 46 8.34 1.94 7.49
CA PRO A 46 8.29 3.35 7.17
C PRO A 46 8.72 3.60 5.72
N PRO A 47 8.19 4.63 5.05
CA PRO A 47 8.56 4.95 3.67
C PRO A 47 10.06 5.11 3.43
N SER A 48 10.80 5.57 4.45
CA SER A 48 12.27 5.74 4.42
C SER A 48 13.05 4.42 4.29
N GLU A 49 12.43 3.28 4.61
CA GLU A 49 13.05 1.96 4.53
C GLU A 49 12.69 1.22 3.23
N VAL A 50 11.88 1.83 2.36
CA VAL A 50 11.57 1.26 1.05
C VAL A 50 12.80 1.43 0.16
N THR A 51 13.37 0.30 -0.27
CA THR A 51 14.39 0.26 -1.33
C THR A 51 13.71 -0.05 -2.66
N TRP A 52 14.04 0.73 -3.69
CA TRP A 52 13.41 0.70 -5.00
C TRP A 52 13.98 -0.34 -5.96
#